data_AF-A0A3B3ZQP5-F1
#
_entry.id   AF-A0A3B3ZQP5-F1
#
_cell.length_a   1.000
_cell.length_b   1.000
_cell.length_c   1.000
_cell.angle_alpha   90.00
_cell.angle_beta   90.00
_cell.angle_gamma   90.00
#
_symmetry.space_group_name_H-M   'P 1'
#
loop_
_entity.id
_entity.type
_entity.pdbx_description
1 polymer ?
#
loop_
_entity_poly.entity_id
_entity_poly.type
_entity_poly.pdbx_seq_one_letter_code
_entity_poly.pdbx_strand_id
1 'polypeptide(L)'
;MFVFQVDLAIIEVGIGGAYDCTNIIRRPWVCGISSLGIDHTQLLGDTMEKIAWQKGGIFKPGVPAFTVKQPEEAMMVLKDRAKEIGCSLQVCPGLMDYDTDGGPIWLGLAGQHQQPNASLALQLSHTWMQRRCLPGKKSSDGLFSYETILHPTNHVIFQRVKELFKVTMRTLLDTEWPGRNQTLKHGQITYFLDGAHTMRSMLACVQWFKESAAQHELTASGPVARVLLFNSTGDRDSAAMLKLLVPCQFDFAVFCPNITEAIASCNADQQNFNVSIEHMLTRCLDNQSSWRLHNSSPSDLTEPQMLIGDTLCMVPEKKAETLVFPCILSSLQWIAQGKDSVLVDSGKTQLPVKPSVMAKAALLRETTAIHVLITGSLHLVGGALKHLDPAMSK
;
A
#
# COMPACT_ATOMS: atom_id res chain seq x y z
N MET A 1 -27.57 -4.63 19.13
CA MET A 1 -26.17 -4.92 19.48
C MET A 1 -25.89 -6.34 19.06
N PHE A 2 -25.24 -6.55 17.91
CA PHE A 2 -24.81 -7.90 17.52
C PHE A 2 -23.62 -8.28 18.40
N VAL A 3 -23.80 -9.27 19.26
CA VAL A 3 -22.69 -9.89 19.99
C VAL A 3 -22.24 -11.06 19.14
N PHE A 4 -21.25 -10.82 18.28
CA PHE A 4 -20.54 -11.92 17.64
C PHE A 4 -19.62 -12.55 18.68
N GLN A 5 -19.86 -13.81 19.01
CA GLN A 5 -18.98 -14.57 19.88
C GLN A 5 -17.82 -15.10 19.03
N VAL A 6 -16.70 -14.39 19.05
CA VAL A 6 -15.47 -14.76 18.34
C VAL A 6 -14.45 -15.38 19.28
N ASP A 7 -13.67 -16.36 18.80
CA ASP A 7 -12.59 -17.00 19.57
C ASP A 7 -11.33 -16.12 19.70
N LEU A 8 -11.11 -15.26 18.70
CA LEU A 8 -9.98 -14.33 18.61
C LEU A 8 -10.43 -13.07 17.87
N ALA A 9 -9.99 -11.91 18.38
CA ALA A 9 -10.08 -10.65 17.67
C ALA A 9 -8.67 -10.14 17.33
N ILE A 10 -8.45 -9.75 16.08
CA ILE A 10 -7.24 -9.06 15.63
C ILE A 10 -7.59 -7.57 15.59
N ILE A 11 -6.81 -6.75 16.31
CA ILE A 11 -7.11 -5.33 16.50
C ILE A 11 -5.94 -4.53 15.94
N GLU A 12 -6.20 -3.84 14.83
CA GLU A 12 -5.27 -2.86 14.25
C GLU A 12 -5.36 -1.54 15.01
N VAL A 13 -4.20 -0.96 15.32
CA VAL A 13 -4.10 0.37 15.95
C VAL A 13 -4.41 1.43 14.92
N GLY A 14 -5.22 2.44 15.26
CA GLY A 14 -5.51 3.55 14.36
C GLY A 14 -4.29 4.43 14.09
N ILE A 15 -3.88 5.24 15.08
CA ILE A 15 -2.71 6.13 14.97
C ILE A 15 -1.88 6.04 16.25
N GLY A 16 -0.59 5.74 16.08
CA GLY A 16 0.37 5.65 17.19
C GLY A 16 0.33 4.30 17.89
N GLY A 17 -0.18 4.27 19.13
CA GLY A 17 -0.25 3.08 19.97
C GLY A 17 -0.55 3.41 21.43
N ALA A 18 0.33 4.16 22.09
CA ALA A 18 0.22 4.50 23.51
C ALA A 18 -1.13 5.14 23.87
N TYR A 19 -1.57 6.10 23.06
CA TYR A 19 -2.79 6.89 23.27
C TYR A 19 -3.90 6.57 22.27
N ASP A 20 -3.77 5.48 21.52
CA ASP A 20 -4.78 5.06 20.57
C ASP A 20 -6.01 4.47 21.29
N CYS A 21 -7.21 4.71 20.75
CA CYS A 21 -8.45 4.25 21.36
C CYS A 21 -8.57 2.72 21.45
N THR A 22 -7.82 1.98 20.62
CA THR A 22 -7.75 0.52 20.67
C THR A 22 -6.92 0.01 21.84
N ASN A 23 -6.07 0.86 22.45
CA ASN A 23 -5.15 0.47 23.54
C ASN A 23 -5.83 0.27 24.90
N ILE A 24 -7.13 -0.06 24.89
CA ILE A 24 -7.95 -0.41 26.06
C ILE A 24 -7.81 -1.89 26.44
N ILE A 25 -7.23 -2.72 25.57
CA ILE A 25 -7.07 -4.16 25.78
C ILE A 25 -5.96 -4.38 26.82
N ARG A 26 -6.35 -4.79 28.02
CA ARG A 26 -5.43 -4.93 29.16
C ARG A 26 -4.47 -6.12 29.03
N ARG A 27 -4.94 -7.23 28.46
CA ARG A 27 -4.20 -8.50 28.35
C ARG A 27 -4.37 -9.13 26.96
N PRO A 28 -3.81 -8.53 25.91
CA PRO A 28 -3.76 -9.19 24.61
C PRO A 28 -2.93 -10.47 24.71
N TRP A 29 -3.20 -11.44 23.83
CA TRP A 29 -2.45 -12.69 23.80
C TRP A 29 -1.01 -12.51 23.32
N VAL A 30 -0.82 -11.58 22.39
CA VAL A 30 0.45 -11.24 21.74
C VAL A 30 0.32 -9.85 21.12
N CYS A 31 1.42 -9.09 21.05
CA CYS A 31 1.49 -7.78 20.39
C CYS A 31 2.46 -7.81 19.20
N GLY A 32 2.20 -7.01 18.17
CA GLY A 32 3.04 -6.93 16.98
C GLY A 32 3.28 -5.49 16.53
N ILE A 33 4.53 -5.16 16.18
CA ILE A 33 4.91 -3.89 15.58
C ILE A 33 5.45 -4.15 14.17
N SER A 34 4.68 -3.78 13.16
CA SER A 34 5.10 -3.84 11.75
C SER A 34 6.19 -2.79 11.45
N SER A 35 6.62 -2.70 10.18
CA SER A 35 7.70 -1.79 9.79
C SER A 35 7.35 -0.34 10.08
N LEU A 36 8.18 0.34 10.87
CA LEU A 36 8.03 1.75 11.22
C LEU A 36 8.52 2.63 10.08
N GLY A 37 7.84 3.75 9.86
CA GLY A 37 8.19 4.76 8.88
C GLY A 37 7.70 6.12 9.34
N ILE A 38 8.29 7.19 8.79
CA ILE A 38 7.86 8.56 9.06
C ILE A 38 6.47 8.74 8.46
N ASP A 39 5.48 8.87 9.32
CA ASP A 39 4.09 9.18 8.98
C ASP A 39 3.43 9.85 10.20
N HIS A 40 2.39 10.67 9.95
CA HIS A 40 1.62 11.36 10.99
C HIS A 40 2.48 12.18 11.97
N THR A 41 3.47 12.91 11.46
CA THR A 41 4.49 13.61 12.27
C THR A 41 3.91 14.64 13.24
N GLN A 42 2.79 15.27 12.90
CA GLN A 42 2.08 16.21 13.79
C GLN A 42 1.56 15.54 15.07
N LEU A 43 1.22 14.25 15.02
CA LEU A 43 0.67 13.49 16.15
C LEU A 43 1.72 12.63 16.84
N LEU A 44 2.60 12.00 16.06
CA LEU A 44 3.55 11.00 16.55
C LEU A 44 4.96 11.55 16.80
N GLY A 45 5.23 12.77 16.35
CA GLY A 45 6.55 13.36 16.32
C GLY A 45 7.25 13.21 14.97
N ASP A 46 8.25 14.04 14.77
CA ASP A 46 9.03 14.21 13.55
C ASP A 46 10.26 13.28 13.44
N THR A 47 10.49 12.44 14.45
CA THR A 47 11.64 11.51 14.49
C THR A 47 11.19 10.06 14.64
N MET A 48 12.06 9.14 14.21
CA MET A 48 11.78 7.70 14.25
C MET A 48 11.64 7.17 15.68
N GLU A 49 12.37 7.76 16.61
CA GLU A 49 12.35 7.46 18.04
C GLU A 49 10.99 7.82 18.65
N LYS A 50 10.47 9.02 18.35
CA LYS A 50 9.15 9.46 18.86
C LYS A 50 8.04 8.55 18.35
N ILE A 51 8.10 8.19 17.06
CA ILE A 51 7.14 7.25 16.46
C ILE A 51 7.26 5.87 17.10
N ALA A 52 8.48 5.33 17.25
CA ALA A 52 8.72 4.04 17.89
C ALA A 52 8.22 4.00 19.33
N TRP A 53 8.40 5.09 20.09
CA TRP A 53 7.91 5.22 21.46
C TRP A 53 6.38 5.12 21.51
N GLN A 54 5.69 5.86 20.64
CA GLN A 54 4.24 5.83 20.53
C GLN A 54 3.73 4.43 20.17
N LYS A 55 4.33 3.80 19.14
CA LYS A 55 3.89 2.48 18.69
C LYS A 55 4.19 1.39 19.72
N GLY A 56 5.33 1.45 20.40
CA GLY A 56 5.69 0.55 21.50
C GLY A 56 4.76 0.66 22.72
N GLY A 57 3.91 1.69 22.80
CA GLY A 57 2.90 1.85 23.85
C GLY A 57 1.78 0.79 23.86
N ILE A 58 1.70 -0.08 22.84
CA ILE A 58 0.79 -1.22 22.86
C ILE A 58 1.32 -2.41 23.66
N PHE A 59 2.61 -2.44 23.99
CA PHE A 59 3.20 -3.52 24.77
C PHE A 59 2.56 -3.60 26.16
N LYS A 60 2.43 -4.81 26.68
CA LYS A 60 1.81 -5.07 27.99
C LYS A 60 2.70 -6.00 28.84
N PRO A 61 2.72 -5.82 30.17
CA PRO A 61 3.56 -6.63 31.06
C PRO A 61 3.32 -8.14 30.87
N GLY A 62 4.40 -8.90 30.68
CA GLY A 62 4.35 -10.36 30.49
C GLY A 62 3.66 -10.85 29.22
N VAL A 63 3.29 -9.96 28.29
CA VAL A 63 2.72 -10.32 26.99
C VAL A 63 3.84 -10.37 25.94
N PRO A 64 4.00 -11.47 25.19
CA PRO A 64 5.00 -11.54 24.13
C PRO A 64 4.75 -10.50 23.04
N ALA A 65 5.82 -9.83 22.62
CA ALA A 65 5.79 -8.85 21.55
C ALA A 65 6.76 -9.24 20.42
N PHE A 66 6.33 -8.99 19.18
CA PHE A 66 7.12 -9.22 17.98
C PHE A 66 7.25 -7.94 17.17
N THR A 67 8.39 -7.78 16.50
CA THR A 67 8.57 -6.75 15.48
C THR A 67 9.35 -7.27 14.28
N VAL A 68 9.39 -6.52 13.19
CA VAL A 68 10.24 -6.80 12.04
C VAL A 68 11.55 -6.00 12.15
N LYS A 69 12.49 -6.17 11.22
CA LYS A 69 13.69 -5.31 11.19
C LYS A 69 13.29 -3.83 11.07
N GLN A 70 13.87 -2.99 11.92
CA GLN A 70 13.64 -1.55 11.97
C GLN A 70 14.96 -0.79 11.75
N PRO A 71 14.92 0.53 11.46
CA PRO A 71 16.07 1.41 11.69
C PRO A 71 16.58 1.29 13.12
N GLU A 72 17.88 1.49 13.32
CA GLU A 72 18.54 1.23 14.61
C GLU A 72 17.94 2.11 15.71
N GLU A 73 17.66 3.38 15.41
CA GLU A 73 17.11 4.36 16.34
C GLU A 73 15.71 3.92 16.83
N ALA A 74 14.88 3.40 15.93
CA ALA A 74 13.57 2.84 16.27
C ALA A 74 13.70 1.56 17.09
N MET A 75 14.61 0.67 16.70
CA MET A 75 14.80 -0.63 17.36
C MET A 75 15.27 -0.47 18.80
N MET A 76 16.18 0.46 19.07
CA MET A 76 16.62 0.79 20.43
C MET A 76 15.45 1.21 21.30
N VAL A 77 14.62 2.14 20.82
CA VAL A 77 13.44 2.59 21.56
C VAL A 77 12.46 1.44 21.82
N LEU A 78 12.18 0.58 20.85
CA LEU A 78 11.28 -0.55 21.06
C LEU A 78 11.83 -1.52 22.13
N LYS A 79 13.14 -1.78 22.14
CA LYS A 79 13.80 -2.62 23.16
C LYS A 79 13.71 -1.99 24.55
N ASP A 80 13.98 -0.70 24.67
CA ASP A 80 13.88 0.03 25.93
C ASP A 80 12.45 0.03 26.48
N ARG A 81 11.46 0.24 25.60
CA ARG A 81 10.03 0.17 25.96
C ARG A 81 9.63 -1.22 26.43
N ALA A 82 10.07 -2.27 25.73
CA ALA A 82 9.79 -3.64 26.14
C ALA A 82 10.39 -3.96 27.52
N LYS A 83 11.61 -3.49 27.78
CA LYS A 83 12.28 -3.62 29.07
C LYS A 83 11.56 -2.86 30.19
N GLU A 84 11.18 -1.61 29.95
CA GLU A 84 10.43 -0.76 30.89
C GLU A 84 9.09 -1.40 31.28
N ILE A 85 8.38 -1.95 30.30
CA ILE A 85 7.05 -2.55 30.48
C ILE A 85 7.14 -3.96 31.07
N GLY A 86 8.31 -4.62 30.98
CA GLY A 86 8.50 -5.99 31.44
C GLY A 86 7.87 -7.02 30.50
N CYS A 87 8.09 -6.86 29.19
CA CYS A 87 7.69 -7.83 28.18
C CYS A 87 8.88 -8.30 27.33
N SER A 88 8.74 -9.47 26.70
CA SER A 88 9.72 -9.96 25.73
C SER A 88 9.46 -9.34 24.36
N LEU A 89 10.48 -8.77 23.73
CA LEU A 89 10.43 -8.33 22.34
C LEU A 89 11.35 -9.19 21.48
N GLN A 90 10.80 -9.78 20.42
CA GLN A 90 11.55 -10.60 19.45
C GLN A 90 11.46 -9.99 18.06
N VAL A 91 12.55 -10.07 17.30
CA VAL A 91 12.57 -9.70 15.88
C VAL A 91 12.22 -10.92 15.04
N CYS A 92 11.24 -10.79 14.17
CA CYS A 92 10.79 -11.86 13.29
C CYS A 92 11.91 -12.23 12.31
N PRO A 93 12.12 -13.53 12.03
CA PRO A 93 13.12 -13.96 11.05
C PRO A 93 12.68 -13.59 9.62
N GLY A 94 13.61 -13.68 8.66
CA GLY A 94 13.25 -13.60 7.25
C GLY A 94 12.38 -14.79 6.83
N LEU A 95 11.55 -14.63 5.79
CA LEU A 95 10.71 -15.75 5.32
C LEU A 95 11.53 -16.97 4.84
N MET A 96 12.75 -16.73 4.37
CA MET A 96 13.66 -17.80 3.92
C MET A 96 14.33 -18.53 5.08
N ASP A 97 14.30 -17.97 6.29
CA ASP A 97 14.89 -18.59 7.48
C ASP A 97 13.93 -19.60 8.14
N TYR A 98 12.68 -19.67 7.69
CA TYR A 98 11.73 -20.67 8.17
C TYR A 98 12.06 -22.03 7.55
N ASP A 99 12.32 -23.02 8.40
CA ASP A 99 12.50 -24.39 7.96
C ASP A 99 11.16 -24.98 7.52
N THR A 100 11.06 -25.19 6.20
CA THR A 100 9.84 -25.63 5.53
C THR A 100 10.09 -26.99 4.89
N ASP A 101 9.37 -28.02 5.34
CA ASP A 101 9.40 -29.35 4.69
C ASP A 101 8.88 -29.32 3.23
N GLY A 102 8.27 -28.21 2.81
CA GLY A 102 7.59 -28.04 1.53
C GLY A 102 8.25 -27.07 0.55
N GLY A 103 9.48 -26.61 0.82
CA GLY A 103 10.16 -25.61 0.00
C GLY A 103 9.74 -24.16 0.29
N PRO A 104 10.22 -23.18 -0.49
CA PRO A 104 10.13 -21.76 -0.14
C PRO A 104 8.69 -21.28 0.05
N ILE A 105 8.52 -20.33 0.98
CA ILE A 105 7.24 -19.70 1.26
C ILE A 105 6.90 -18.71 0.15
N TRP A 106 5.80 -18.97 -0.56
CA TRP A 106 5.25 -18.06 -1.57
C TRP A 106 4.07 -17.28 -0.99
N LEU A 107 4.01 -15.98 -1.29
CA LEU A 107 2.92 -15.10 -0.88
C LEU A 107 1.98 -14.83 -2.06
N GLY A 108 0.67 -14.76 -1.78
CA GLY A 108 -0.32 -14.27 -2.74
C GLY A 108 -0.19 -12.76 -2.99
N LEU A 109 0.29 -12.03 -1.99
CA LEU A 109 0.52 -10.59 -2.07
C LEU A 109 1.87 -10.29 -2.75
N ALA A 110 1.83 -9.49 -3.80
CA ALA A 110 3.03 -9.02 -4.48
C ALA A 110 3.78 -7.96 -3.66
N GLY A 111 5.09 -7.83 -3.91
CA GLY A 111 5.95 -6.81 -3.30
C GLY A 111 6.82 -7.35 -2.15
N GLN A 112 8.11 -6.99 -2.16
CA GLN A 112 9.09 -7.49 -1.18
C GLN A 112 8.75 -7.10 0.27
N HIS A 113 8.11 -5.94 0.45
CA HIS A 113 7.71 -5.46 1.77
C HIS A 113 6.61 -6.32 2.43
N GLN A 114 5.95 -7.21 1.67
CA GLN A 114 4.99 -8.16 2.22
C GLN A 114 5.67 -9.32 2.97
N GLN A 115 6.94 -9.62 2.67
CA GLN A 115 7.68 -10.68 3.37
C GLN A 115 7.79 -10.45 4.88
N PRO A 116 8.27 -9.28 5.38
CA PRO A 116 8.27 -9.02 6.81
C PRO A 116 6.86 -8.95 7.41
N ASN A 117 5.84 -8.51 6.66
CA ASN A 117 4.44 -8.52 7.13
C ASN A 117 3.93 -9.95 7.36
N ALA A 118 4.18 -10.85 6.40
CA ALA A 118 3.83 -12.26 6.51
C ALA A 118 4.60 -12.94 7.67
N SER A 119 5.89 -12.65 7.82
CA SER A 119 6.68 -13.17 8.94
C SER A 119 6.12 -12.72 10.29
N LEU A 120 5.73 -11.44 10.43
CA LEU A 120 5.06 -10.96 11.63
C LEU A 120 3.73 -11.68 11.88
N ALA A 121 2.89 -11.84 10.86
CA ALA A 121 1.62 -12.57 10.97
C ALA A 121 1.81 -14.03 11.40
N LEU A 122 2.84 -14.71 10.89
CA LEU A 122 3.23 -16.06 11.29
C LEU A 122 3.58 -16.11 12.78
N GLN A 123 4.42 -15.20 13.26
CA GLN A 123 4.82 -15.16 14.67
C GLN A 123 3.65 -14.89 15.62
N LEU A 124 2.78 -13.94 15.27
CA LEU A 124 1.62 -13.59 16.07
C LEU A 124 0.62 -14.76 16.14
N SER A 125 0.28 -15.34 15.00
CA SER A 125 -0.67 -16.46 14.93
C SER A 125 -0.14 -17.70 15.65
N HIS A 126 1.14 -18.04 15.45
CA HIS A 126 1.80 -19.16 16.12
C HIS A 126 1.80 -18.99 17.64
N THR A 127 2.19 -17.82 18.13
CA THR A 127 2.23 -17.53 19.57
C THR A 127 0.83 -17.60 20.20
N TRP A 128 -0.20 -17.10 19.51
CA TRP A 128 -1.57 -17.23 19.98
C TRP A 128 -2.01 -18.70 20.09
N MET A 129 -1.78 -19.51 19.04
CA MET A 129 -2.14 -20.93 19.05
C MET A 129 -1.44 -21.68 20.19
N GLN A 130 -0.15 -21.43 20.42
CA GLN A 130 0.59 -22.06 21.52
C GLN A 130 -0.01 -21.71 22.89
N ARG A 131 -0.31 -20.44 23.12
CA ARG A 131 -0.81 -19.97 24.42
C ARG A 131 -2.27 -20.37 24.68
N ARG A 132 -3.11 -20.42 23.64
CA ARG A 132 -4.55 -20.69 23.76
C ARG A 132 -4.91 -22.17 23.65
N CYS A 133 -4.25 -22.92 22.76
CA CYS A 133 -4.62 -24.29 22.40
C CYS A 133 -3.76 -25.35 23.09
N LEU A 134 -2.60 -24.98 23.67
CA LEU A 134 -1.70 -25.90 24.40
C LEU A 134 -1.38 -25.42 25.84
N PRO A 135 -2.34 -24.99 26.67
CA PRO A 135 -2.06 -24.56 28.02
C PRO A 135 -1.69 -25.77 28.91
N GLY A 136 -0.43 -25.87 29.35
CA GLY A 136 -0.03 -26.83 30.38
C GLY A 136 0.95 -27.94 29.99
N LYS A 137 1.38 -28.05 28.73
CA LYS A 137 2.59 -28.82 28.40
C LYS A 137 3.81 -28.03 28.85
N LYS A 138 4.25 -28.23 30.10
CA LYS A 138 5.65 -27.95 30.47
C LYS A 138 6.50 -28.78 29.51
N SER A 139 7.41 -28.13 28.80
CA SER A 139 8.40 -28.68 27.89
C SER A 139 9.23 -29.79 28.56
N SER A 140 8.67 -31.00 28.65
CA SER A 140 9.32 -32.14 29.32
C SER A 140 8.99 -33.50 28.71
N ASP A 141 8.20 -33.56 27.63
CA ASP A 141 8.11 -34.75 26.77
C ASP A 141 8.09 -34.31 25.30
N GLY A 142 9.27 -34.33 24.68
CA GLY A 142 9.54 -34.77 23.31
C GLY A 142 8.70 -34.32 22.11
N LEU A 143 7.85 -33.28 22.20
CA LEU A 143 7.13 -32.77 21.03
C LEU A 143 7.11 -31.26 20.86
N PHE A 144 7.24 -30.45 21.92
CA PHE A 144 7.48 -29.01 21.77
C PHE A 144 8.35 -28.46 22.93
N SER A 145 9.66 -28.34 22.69
CA SER A 145 10.59 -27.61 23.55
C SER A 145 11.08 -26.39 22.77
N TYR A 146 11.04 -25.21 23.40
CA TYR A 146 11.92 -24.13 23.00
C TYR A 146 13.33 -24.53 23.43
N GLU A 147 14.03 -25.32 22.61
CA GLU A 147 15.48 -25.27 22.68
C GLU A 147 15.89 -23.96 22.01
N THR A 148 16.16 -22.96 22.83
CA THR A 148 17.01 -21.83 22.48
C THR A 148 18.39 -22.39 22.17
N ILE A 149 18.56 -23.01 20.99
CA ILE A 149 19.89 -23.34 20.48
C ILE A 149 20.46 -22.00 20.03
N LEU A 150 21.22 -21.36 20.92
CA LEU A 150 22.11 -20.25 20.63
C LEU A 150 23.17 -20.77 19.64
N HIS A 151 22.84 -20.82 18.35
CA HIS A 151 23.86 -20.83 17.31
C HIS A 151 24.52 -19.44 17.30
N PRO A 152 25.82 -19.30 16.95
CA PRO A 152 26.57 -18.04 17.01
C PRO A 152 26.01 -16.90 16.11
N THR A 153 24.93 -17.17 15.39
CA THR A 153 24.16 -16.25 14.57
C THR A 153 22.69 -16.35 15.02
N ASN A 154 22.19 -15.30 15.69
CA ASN A 154 20.88 -15.17 16.33
C ASN A 154 19.64 -15.55 15.48
N HIS A 155 19.44 -16.83 15.16
CA HIS A 155 18.23 -17.33 14.49
C HIS A 155 17.47 -18.27 15.43
N VAL A 156 16.21 -17.94 15.70
CA VAL A 156 15.27 -18.79 16.44
C VAL A 156 14.77 -19.89 15.51
N ILE A 157 15.02 -21.15 15.86
CA ILE A 157 14.53 -22.32 15.14
C ILE A 157 13.06 -22.56 15.51
N PHE A 158 12.15 -22.49 14.54
CA PHE A 158 10.72 -22.74 14.74
C PHE A 158 10.41 -24.22 14.61
N GLN A 159 9.84 -24.85 15.65
CA GLN A 159 9.48 -26.27 15.60
C GLN A 159 8.24 -26.55 14.73
N ARG A 160 8.36 -27.61 13.93
CA ARG A 160 7.42 -28.08 12.92
C ARG A 160 6.17 -28.72 13.52
N VAL A 161 4.99 -28.20 13.19
CA VAL A 161 3.75 -28.99 13.14
C VAL A 161 3.40 -29.19 11.66
N LYS A 162 3.73 -30.35 11.10
CA LYS A 162 3.71 -30.60 9.65
C LYS A 162 2.36 -30.30 8.97
N GLU A 163 1.25 -30.60 9.64
CA GLU A 163 -0.11 -30.36 9.10
C GLU A 163 -0.55 -28.90 9.23
N LEU A 164 -0.28 -28.25 10.38
CA LEU A 164 -0.56 -26.83 10.56
C LEU A 164 0.25 -25.99 9.55
N PHE A 165 1.47 -26.42 9.27
CA PHE A 165 2.36 -25.73 8.34
C PHE A 165 1.81 -25.72 6.90
N LYS A 166 1.21 -26.82 6.41
CA LYS A 166 0.58 -26.85 5.08
C LYS A 166 -0.58 -25.87 4.95
N VAL A 167 -1.46 -25.84 5.96
CA VAL A 167 -2.58 -24.90 6.00
C VAL A 167 -2.05 -23.47 6.01
N THR A 168 -1.05 -23.17 6.85
CA THR A 168 -0.42 -21.85 6.91
C THR A 168 0.18 -21.42 5.56
N MET A 169 0.91 -22.30 4.87
CA MET A 169 1.47 -21.98 3.55
C MET A 169 0.37 -21.70 2.53
N ARG A 170 -0.69 -22.52 2.52
CA ARG A 170 -1.82 -22.28 1.63
C ARG A 170 -2.52 -20.96 1.95
N THR A 171 -2.70 -20.62 3.23
CA THR A 171 -3.30 -19.34 3.62
C THR A 171 -2.47 -18.15 3.21
N LEU A 172 -1.13 -18.19 3.31
CA LEU A 172 -0.26 -17.11 2.84
C LEU A 172 -0.32 -16.92 1.32
N LEU A 173 -0.47 -18.02 0.56
CA LEU A 173 -0.62 -17.99 -0.88
C LEU A 173 -2.00 -17.46 -1.30
N ASP A 174 -3.06 -17.80 -0.57
CA ASP A 174 -4.44 -17.40 -0.87
C ASP A 174 -4.81 -16.03 -0.23
N THR A 175 -3.88 -15.40 0.50
CA THR A 175 -4.14 -14.11 1.13
C THR A 175 -4.28 -13.02 0.09
N GLU A 176 -5.42 -12.34 0.11
CA GLU A 176 -5.69 -11.14 -0.68
C GLU A 176 -5.86 -9.92 0.22
N TRP A 177 -5.40 -8.77 -0.26
CA TRP A 177 -5.58 -7.50 0.44
C TRP A 177 -5.97 -6.41 -0.57
N PRO A 178 -7.27 -6.08 -0.67
CA PRO A 178 -7.73 -5.10 -1.64
C PRO A 178 -6.98 -3.77 -1.54
N GLY A 179 -6.52 -3.27 -2.69
CA GLY A 179 -5.77 -2.03 -2.79
C GLY A 179 -4.31 -2.09 -2.32
N ARG A 180 -3.72 -3.28 -2.16
CA ARG A 180 -2.28 -3.47 -1.91
C ARG A 180 -1.67 -4.34 -2.99
N ASN A 181 -0.83 -3.73 -3.83
CA ASN A 181 -0.21 -4.38 -4.99
C ASN A 181 -1.20 -5.25 -5.79
N GLN A 182 -2.43 -4.77 -5.94
CA GLN A 182 -3.53 -5.51 -6.54
C GLN A 182 -3.59 -5.22 -8.03
N THR A 183 -3.67 -6.27 -8.86
CA THR A 183 -3.84 -6.15 -10.31
C THR A 183 -5.21 -6.66 -10.71
N LEU A 184 -6.00 -5.82 -11.39
CA LEU A 184 -7.31 -6.18 -11.95
C LEU A 184 -7.27 -6.05 -13.47
N LYS A 185 -7.73 -7.07 -14.20
CA LYS A 185 -7.76 -7.08 -15.66
C LYS A 185 -9.19 -7.10 -16.18
N HIS A 186 -9.62 -6.01 -16.83
CA HIS A 186 -10.93 -5.88 -17.47
C HIS A 186 -10.75 -5.73 -18.98
N GLY A 187 -10.92 -6.82 -19.73
CA GLY A 187 -10.73 -6.82 -21.18
C GLY A 187 -9.34 -6.32 -21.58
N GLN A 188 -9.29 -5.14 -22.21
CA GLN A 188 -8.06 -4.50 -22.69
C GLN A 188 -7.39 -3.60 -21.65
N ILE A 189 -7.98 -3.45 -20.46
CA ILE A 189 -7.46 -2.56 -19.42
C ILE A 189 -6.92 -3.38 -18.25
N THR A 190 -5.71 -3.06 -17.81
CA THR A 190 -5.12 -3.58 -16.58
C THR A 190 -4.98 -2.44 -15.58
N TYR A 191 -5.67 -2.55 -14.45
CA TYR A 191 -5.56 -1.62 -13.32
C TYR A 191 -4.56 -2.17 -12.30
N PHE A 192 -3.64 -1.33 -11.88
CA PHE A 192 -2.67 -1.58 -10.82
C PHE A 192 -3.04 -0.67 -9.65
N LEU A 193 -3.51 -1.25 -8.56
CA LEU A 193 -4.03 -0.53 -7.41
C LEU A 193 -3.13 -0.70 -6.19
N ASP A 194 -2.65 0.40 -5.65
CA ASP A 194 -1.85 0.38 -4.44
C ASP A 194 -2.03 1.65 -3.61
N GLY A 195 -2.45 1.51 -2.36
CA GLY A 195 -2.67 2.61 -1.43
C GLY A 195 -1.39 3.18 -0.81
N ALA A 196 -0.27 3.21 -1.55
CA ALA A 196 0.94 3.89 -1.12
C ALA A 196 0.68 5.38 -0.96
N HIS A 197 1.23 5.95 0.12
CA HIS A 197 0.99 7.34 0.50
C HIS A 197 2.12 7.91 1.38
N THR A 198 3.24 7.21 1.47
CA THR A 198 4.48 7.68 2.11
C THR A 198 5.63 7.49 1.12
N MET A 199 6.73 8.24 1.25
CA MET A 199 7.87 8.11 0.33
C MET A 199 8.36 6.66 0.18
N ARG A 200 8.45 5.92 1.31
CA ARG A 200 8.87 4.52 1.29
C ARG A 200 7.85 3.60 0.62
N SER A 201 6.55 3.77 0.88
CA SER A 201 5.52 2.95 0.23
C SER A 201 5.40 3.28 -1.26
N MET A 202 5.59 4.55 -1.64
CA MET A 202 5.61 4.98 -3.05
C MET A 202 6.77 4.35 -3.83
N LEU A 203 7.96 4.24 -3.24
CA LEU A 203 9.08 3.52 -3.86
C LEU A 203 8.75 2.03 -4.08
N ALA A 204 8.14 1.38 -3.10
CA ALA A 204 7.72 -0.02 -3.23
C ALA A 204 6.64 -0.20 -4.30
N CYS A 205 5.69 0.74 -4.37
CA CYS A 205 4.65 0.81 -5.39
C CYS A 205 5.23 0.98 -6.80
N VAL A 206 6.17 1.91 -6.98
CA VAL A 206 6.87 2.15 -8.25
C VAL A 206 7.62 0.89 -8.72
N GLN A 207 8.35 0.24 -7.82
CA GLN A 207 9.07 -0.99 -8.15
C GLN A 207 8.11 -2.10 -8.62
N TRP A 208 7.07 -2.36 -7.82
CA TRP A 208 6.05 -3.35 -8.16
C TRP A 208 5.33 -3.04 -9.48
N PHE A 209 4.95 -1.78 -9.70
CA PHE A 209 4.27 -1.36 -10.94
C PHE A 209 5.17 -1.59 -12.15
N LYS A 210 6.45 -1.21 -12.09
CA LYS A 210 7.39 -1.40 -13.22
C LYS A 210 7.56 -2.87 -13.57
N GLU A 211 7.70 -3.74 -12.57
CA GLU A 211 7.82 -5.19 -12.77
C GLU A 211 6.54 -5.79 -13.35
N SER A 212 5.39 -5.46 -12.75
CA SER A 212 4.10 -6.06 -13.13
C SER A 212 3.61 -5.55 -14.50
N ALA A 213 3.77 -4.25 -14.77
CA ALA A 213 3.41 -3.67 -16.06
C ALA A 213 4.26 -4.25 -17.19
N ALA A 214 5.57 -4.45 -16.97
CA ALA A 214 6.45 -5.08 -17.96
C ALA A 214 6.02 -6.53 -18.25
N GLN A 215 5.66 -7.31 -17.25
CA GLN A 215 5.15 -8.68 -17.44
C GLN A 215 3.86 -8.70 -18.26
N HIS A 216 2.93 -7.77 -18.01
CA HIS A 216 1.70 -7.66 -18.78
C HIS A 216 1.94 -7.19 -20.22
N GLU A 217 2.88 -6.27 -20.43
CA GLU A 217 3.31 -5.79 -21.75
C GLU A 217 3.92 -6.91 -22.61
N LEU A 218 4.66 -7.85 -22.01
CA LEU A 218 5.18 -9.03 -22.74
C LEU A 218 4.06 -9.91 -23.32
N THR A 219 2.87 -9.88 -22.73
CA THR A 219 1.70 -10.62 -23.19
C THR A 219 0.74 -9.79 -24.05
N ALA A 220 1.03 -8.49 -24.24
CA ALA A 220 0.19 -7.60 -25.02
C ALA A 220 0.39 -7.83 -26.53
N SER A 221 -0.70 -7.82 -27.28
CA SER A 221 -0.69 -8.01 -28.73
C SER A 221 -0.42 -6.74 -29.54
N GLY A 222 -0.09 -5.62 -28.87
CA GLY A 222 0.05 -4.32 -29.52
C GLY A 222 0.47 -3.21 -28.53
N PRO A 223 0.45 -1.94 -28.98
CA PRO A 223 0.89 -0.80 -28.17
C PRO A 223 0.04 -0.62 -26.91
N VAL A 224 0.72 -0.30 -25.80
CA VAL A 224 0.12 -0.08 -24.49
C VAL A 224 0.21 1.39 -24.11
N ALA A 225 -0.93 2.00 -23.75
CA ALA A 225 -0.95 3.31 -23.11
C ALA A 225 -0.83 3.17 -21.59
N ARG A 226 -0.02 4.01 -20.94
CA ARG A 226 0.12 4.06 -19.48
C ARG A 226 -0.54 5.31 -18.92
N VAL A 227 -1.42 5.14 -17.93
CA VAL A 227 -2.11 6.24 -17.27
C VAL A 227 -1.85 6.19 -15.77
N LEU A 228 -1.49 7.34 -15.19
CA LEU A 228 -1.46 7.54 -13.75
C LEU A 228 -2.79 8.16 -13.30
N LEU A 229 -3.42 7.60 -12.28
CA LEU A 229 -4.49 8.22 -11.51
C LEU A 229 -3.99 8.45 -10.08
N PHE A 230 -3.82 9.70 -9.69
CA PHE A 230 -3.17 10.06 -8.44
C PHE A 230 -3.93 11.08 -7.62
N ASN A 231 -3.92 10.88 -6.31
CA ASN A 231 -4.25 11.89 -5.33
C ASN A 231 -3.63 11.53 -3.97
N SER A 232 -3.21 12.51 -3.19
CA SER A 232 -2.77 12.33 -1.80
C SER A 232 -3.90 12.66 -0.80
N THR A 233 -3.62 12.72 0.50
CA THR A 233 -4.50 13.33 1.53
C THR A 233 -3.65 13.88 2.67
N GLY A 234 -4.17 14.90 3.38
CA GLY A 234 -3.49 15.54 4.51
C GLY A 234 -2.25 16.32 4.08
N ASP A 235 -1.38 16.62 5.04
CA ASP A 235 -0.20 17.49 4.86
C ASP A 235 1.03 16.75 4.30
N ARG A 236 0.79 15.76 3.44
CA ARG A 236 1.85 14.93 2.86
C ARG A 236 2.47 15.63 1.66
N ASP A 237 3.78 15.47 1.47
CA ASP A 237 4.51 16.02 0.33
C ASP A 237 4.17 15.27 -0.96
N SER A 238 3.10 15.72 -1.62
CA SER A 238 2.62 15.12 -2.87
C SER A 238 3.57 15.35 -4.04
N ALA A 239 4.28 16.48 -4.07
CA ALA A 239 5.26 16.78 -5.09
C ALA A 239 6.42 15.78 -5.05
N ALA A 240 6.99 15.53 -3.86
CA ALA A 240 8.03 14.52 -3.70
C ALA A 240 7.56 13.11 -4.09
N MET A 241 6.33 12.73 -3.74
CA MET A 241 5.76 11.44 -4.16
C MET A 241 5.56 11.35 -5.68
N LEU A 242 5.08 12.42 -6.32
CA LEU A 242 4.91 12.48 -7.77
C LEU A 242 6.25 12.39 -8.51
N LYS A 243 7.31 13.00 -7.98
CA LYS A 243 8.66 12.88 -8.53
C LYS A 243 9.13 11.43 -8.62
N LEU A 244 8.77 10.57 -7.66
CA LEU A 244 9.12 9.14 -7.70
C LEU A 244 8.42 8.36 -8.82
N LEU A 245 7.30 8.86 -9.32
CA LEU A 245 6.48 8.23 -10.35
C LEU A 245 6.90 8.61 -11.77
N VAL A 246 7.71 9.65 -11.96
CA VAL A 246 8.20 10.10 -13.28
C VAL A 246 8.89 8.97 -14.08
N PRO A 247 9.77 8.13 -13.49
CA PRO A 247 10.44 7.04 -14.21
C PRO A 247 9.51 5.93 -14.73
N CYS A 248 8.21 5.95 -14.38
CA CYS A 248 7.22 5.00 -14.88
C CYS A 248 6.72 5.32 -16.29
N GLN A 249 7.05 6.51 -16.84
CA GLN A 249 6.76 6.92 -18.22
C GLN A 249 5.27 6.82 -18.58
N PHE A 250 4.43 7.55 -17.85
CA PHE A 250 3.00 7.63 -18.16
C PHE A 250 2.74 8.51 -19.38
N ASP A 251 1.77 8.13 -20.21
CA ASP A 251 1.24 8.95 -21.31
C ASP A 251 0.30 10.03 -20.80
N PHE A 252 -0.46 9.69 -19.76
CA PHE A 252 -1.39 10.60 -19.11
C PHE A 252 -1.20 10.58 -17.59
N ALA A 253 -1.22 11.76 -16.99
CA ALA A 253 -1.32 11.95 -15.54
C ALA A 253 -2.65 12.60 -15.18
N VAL A 254 -3.49 11.85 -14.51
CA VAL A 254 -4.86 12.20 -14.16
C VAL A 254 -4.96 12.42 -12.65
N PHE A 255 -5.54 13.55 -12.26
CA PHE A 255 -5.74 13.93 -10.86
C PHE A 255 -7.23 14.11 -10.59
N CYS A 256 -7.73 13.56 -9.49
CA CYS A 256 -9.11 13.76 -9.06
C CYS A 256 -9.20 13.73 -7.53
N PRO A 257 -10.20 14.40 -6.94
CA PRO A 257 -10.42 14.32 -5.51
C PRO A 257 -10.89 12.91 -5.13
N ASN A 258 -10.78 12.56 -3.84
CA ASN A 258 -11.22 11.26 -3.31
C ASN A 258 -12.75 11.19 -3.16
N ILE A 259 -13.47 11.65 -4.19
CA ILE A 259 -14.91 11.67 -4.31
C ILE A 259 -15.26 10.60 -5.33
N THR A 260 -16.07 9.60 -4.94
CA THR A 260 -16.44 8.50 -5.83
C THR A 260 -17.24 8.98 -7.03
N GLU A 261 -18.32 9.73 -6.77
CA GLU A 261 -19.26 10.21 -7.79
C GLU A 261 -19.60 11.70 -7.56
N ALA A 262 -19.88 12.43 -8.64
CA ALA A 262 -20.06 13.89 -8.57
C ALA A 262 -21.39 14.34 -7.97
N ILE A 263 -22.38 13.45 -7.91
CA ILE A 263 -23.65 13.70 -7.24
C ILE A 263 -23.48 13.16 -5.83
N ALA A 264 -23.46 14.07 -4.86
CA ALA A 264 -23.40 13.74 -3.44
C ALA A 264 -24.68 12.98 -3.02
N SER A 265 -24.74 11.68 -3.27
CA SER A 265 -25.50 10.78 -2.42
C SER A 265 -24.58 10.41 -1.25
N CYS A 266 -24.96 10.99 -0.13
CA CYS A 266 -24.37 10.93 1.20
C CYS A 266 -23.73 9.58 1.55
N ASN A 267 -22.39 9.54 1.66
CA ASN A 267 -21.69 8.59 2.50
C ASN A 267 -20.80 9.38 3.45
N ALA A 268 -21.27 9.55 4.69
CA ALA A 268 -20.59 10.32 5.74
C ALA A 268 -19.17 9.76 6.04
N ASP A 269 -18.93 8.47 5.82
CA ASP A 269 -17.68 7.79 6.18
C ASP A 269 -16.50 8.13 5.27
N GLN A 270 -16.73 8.75 4.10
CA GLN A 270 -15.68 9.12 3.15
C GLN A 270 -15.45 10.63 3.07
N GLN A 271 -16.26 11.44 3.76
CA GLN A 271 -16.08 12.87 3.82
C GLN A 271 -15.23 13.22 5.04
N ASN A 272 -14.01 13.70 4.80
CA ASN A 272 -13.32 14.47 5.81
C ASN A 272 -14.05 15.81 5.92
N PHE A 273 -15.05 15.92 6.80
CA PHE A 273 -15.90 17.11 6.99
C PHE A 273 -15.12 18.41 7.27
N ASN A 274 -13.81 18.30 7.54
CA ASN A 274 -12.91 19.42 7.77
C ASN A 274 -12.33 20.03 6.48
N VAL A 275 -12.61 19.47 5.28
CA VAL A 275 -12.03 19.94 4.01
C VAL A 275 -13.13 20.20 2.97
N SER A 276 -13.18 21.42 2.42
CA SER A 276 -14.15 21.79 1.36
C SER A 276 -13.84 21.12 0.02
N ILE A 277 -14.87 21.02 -0.85
CA ILE A 277 -14.69 20.53 -2.24
C ILE A 277 -13.69 21.39 -3.02
N GLU A 278 -13.72 22.70 -2.80
CA GLU A 278 -12.77 23.64 -3.40
C GLU A 278 -11.33 23.31 -3.03
N HIS A 279 -11.02 23.10 -1.73
CA HIS A 279 -9.69 22.69 -1.30
C HIS A 279 -9.26 21.34 -1.89
N MET A 280 -10.19 20.38 -2.04
CA MET A 280 -9.89 19.10 -2.69
C MET A 280 -9.51 19.27 -4.16
N LEU A 281 -10.18 20.17 -4.89
CA LEU A 281 -9.88 20.48 -6.29
C LEU A 281 -8.59 21.26 -6.45
N THR A 282 -8.34 22.27 -5.60
CA THR A 282 -7.08 23.02 -5.56
C THR A 282 -5.89 22.07 -5.43
N ARG A 283 -5.99 21.09 -4.53
CA ARG A 283 -4.94 20.07 -4.36
C ARG A 283 -4.70 19.23 -5.61
N CYS A 284 -5.73 18.95 -6.40
CA CYS A 284 -5.57 18.26 -7.68
C CYS A 284 -4.86 19.14 -8.71
N LEU A 285 -5.12 20.45 -8.71
CA LEU A 285 -4.42 21.44 -9.54
C LEU A 285 -2.96 21.62 -9.12
N ASP A 286 -2.67 21.58 -7.82
CA ASP A 286 -1.30 21.62 -7.28
C ASP A 286 -0.51 20.38 -7.68
N ASN A 287 -1.14 19.19 -7.59
CA ASN A 287 -0.56 17.94 -8.08
C ASN A 287 -0.28 17.99 -9.59
N GLN A 288 -1.21 18.52 -10.38
CA GLN A 288 -1.00 18.73 -11.81
C GLN A 288 0.19 19.67 -12.08
N SER A 289 0.29 20.77 -11.35
CA SER A 289 1.38 21.75 -11.50
C SER A 289 2.73 21.14 -11.12
N SER A 290 2.77 20.38 -10.02
CA SER A 290 3.97 19.65 -9.58
C SER A 290 4.42 18.60 -10.59
N TRP A 291 3.47 17.84 -11.17
CA TRP A 291 3.78 16.87 -12.22
C TRP A 291 4.39 17.52 -13.46
N ARG A 292 3.82 18.66 -13.91
CA ARG A 292 4.38 19.42 -15.03
C ARG A 292 5.80 19.88 -14.74
N LEU A 293 6.04 20.43 -13.55
CA LEU A 293 7.37 20.89 -13.14
C LEU A 293 8.41 19.75 -13.16
N HIS A 294 8.03 18.53 -12.75
CA HIS A 294 8.94 17.38 -12.77
C HIS A 294 9.18 16.79 -14.17
N ASN A 295 8.32 17.09 -15.14
CA ASN A 295 8.43 16.60 -16.53
C ASN A 295 8.87 17.70 -17.52
N SER A 296 9.12 18.92 -17.05
CA SER A 296 9.75 19.98 -17.83
C SER A 296 11.27 19.74 -17.87
N SER A 297 11.86 19.67 -19.07
CA SER A 297 13.32 19.63 -19.22
C SER A 297 13.91 20.95 -18.71
N PRO A 298 15.16 20.96 -18.20
CA PRO A 298 15.85 22.18 -17.80
C PRO A 298 15.96 23.24 -18.90
N SER A 299 15.79 22.86 -20.18
CA SER A 299 15.82 23.75 -21.34
C SER A 299 14.57 24.61 -21.53
N ASP A 300 13.47 24.36 -20.80
CA ASP A 300 12.26 25.19 -20.84
C ASP A 300 12.33 26.39 -19.88
N LEU A 301 13.37 26.46 -19.03
CA LEU A 301 13.72 27.64 -18.24
C LEU A 301 14.80 28.41 -19.01
N THR A 302 14.48 29.62 -19.43
CA THR A 302 15.36 30.52 -20.18
C THR A 302 16.78 30.61 -19.59
N GLU A 303 17.74 29.94 -20.22
CA GLU A 303 19.18 30.23 -20.11
C GLU A 303 19.83 30.19 -21.52
N PRO A 304 20.95 30.93 -21.72
CA PRO A 304 21.33 31.47 -23.01
C PRO A 304 21.76 30.38 -24.01
N GLN A 305 21.42 30.60 -25.29
CA GLN A 305 21.77 29.77 -26.43
C GLN A 305 23.22 29.27 -26.36
N MET A 306 23.41 27.97 -26.13
CA MET A 306 24.70 27.32 -26.37
C MET A 306 24.91 27.19 -27.90
N LEU A 307 25.96 27.87 -28.37
CA LEU A 307 26.34 28.05 -29.78
C LEU A 307 27.35 26.99 -30.28
N ILE A 308 27.24 25.71 -29.92
CA ILE A 308 28.07 24.66 -30.53
C ILE A 308 27.24 23.39 -30.75
N GLY A 309 27.23 22.93 -32.00
CA GLY A 309 26.49 21.78 -32.49
C GLY A 309 27.20 20.44 -32.36
N ASP A 310 26.37 19.43 -32.63
CA ASP A 310 26.63 18.06 -33.08
C ASP A 310 26.56 16.89 -32.07
N THR A 311 25.59 16.04 -32.40
CA THR A 311 25.56 14.57 -32.20
C THR A 311 25.45 14.02 -30.78
N LEU A 312 24.30 14.23 -30.15
CA LEU A 312 23.71 13.22 -29.26
C LEU A 312 22.27 12.97 -29.73
N CYS A 313 21.98 11.73 -30.13
CA CYS A 313 20.62 11.28 -30.45
C CYS A 313 19.78 11.32 -29.17
N MET A 314 19.11 12.46 -28.96
CA MET A 314 18.16 12.64 -27.86
C MET A 314 16.94 11.75 -28.15
N VAL A 315 16.75 10.72 -27.33
CA VAL A 315 15.49 9.98 -27.27
C VAL A 315 14.39 11.02 -26.95
N PRO A 316 13.28 11.08 -27.71
CA PRO A 316 12.23 12.06 -27.44
C PRO A 316 11.72 11.91 -26.00
N GLU A 317 11.94 12.91 -25.15
CA GLU A 317 11.34 12.95 -23.82
C GLU A 317 9.82 13.04 -23.98
N LYS A 318 9.12 11.93 -23.72
CA LYS A 318 7.67 11.83 -23.84
C LYS A 318 7.01 12.61 -22.70
N LYS A 319 6.58 13.84 -22.97
CA LYS A 319 5.85 14.67 -21.99
C LYS A 319 4.43 14.12 -21.81
N ALA A 320 4.10 13.68 -20.61
CA ALA A 320 2.77 13.18 -20.27
C ALA A 320 1.70 14.29 -20.35
N GLU A 321 0.55 13.98 -20.92
CA GLU A 321 -0.61 14.87 -20.90
C GLU A 321 -1.28 14.87 -19.52
N THR A 322 -1.53 16.05 -18.95
CA THR A 322 -2.11 16.18 -17.60
C THR A 322 -3.58 16.56 -17.62
N LEU A 323 -4.42 15.96 -16.76
CA LEU A 323 -5.86 16.25 -16.65
C LEU A 323 -6.34 16.29 -15.19
N VAL A 324 -7.36 17.09 -14.92
CA VAL A 324 -8.05 17.11 -13.62
C VAL A 324 -9.53 16.80 -13.81
N PHE A 325 -10.05 15.88 -13.02
CA PHE A 325 -11.46 15.46 -13.03
C PHE A 325 -12.12 15.75 -11.67
N PRO A 326 -13.45 15.97 -11.64
CA PRO A 326 -14.17 16.29 -10.41
C PRO A 326 -14.41 15.09 -9.48
N CYS A 327 -14.29 13.85 -9.97
CA CYS A 327 -14.48 12.63 -9.18
C CYS A 327 -13.80 11.42 -9.82
N ILE A 328 -13.66 10.36 -9.03
CA ILE A 328 -13.03 9.08 -9.42
C ILE A 328 -13.76 8.47 -10.61
N LEU A 329 -15.09 8.34 -10.57
CA LEU A 329 -15.86 7.73 -11.65
C LEU A 329 -15.63 8.43 -13.00
N SER A 330 -15.68 9.77 -13.02
CA SER A 330 -15.47 10.53 -14.26
C SER A 330 -14.07 10.34 -14.84
N SER A 331 -13.05 10.24 -13.97
CA SER A 331 -11.68 9.94 -14.40
C SER A 331 -11.58 8.52 -14.97
N LEU A 332 -12.14 7.51 -14.30
CA LEU A 332 -12.11 6.13 -14.76
C LEU A 332 -12.84 5.94 -16.09
N GLN A 333 -14.01 6.56 -16.27
CA GLN A 333 -14.77 6.51 -17.53
C GLN A 333 -13.99 7.16 -18.68
N TRP A 334 -13.34 8.31 -18.43
CA TRP A 334 -12.49 8.94 -19.42
C TRP A 334 -11.24 8.09 -19.73
N ILE A 335 -10.63 7.44 -18.74
CA ILE A 335 -9.48 6.56 -18.98
C ILE A 335 -9.90 5.33 -19.80
N ALA A 336 -11.05 4.75 -19.47
CA ALA A 336 -11.50 3.50 -20.07
C ALA A 336 -11.97 3.65 -21.53
N GLN A 337 -12.46 4.83 -21.91
CA GLN A 337 -12.99 5.09 -23.26
C GLN A 337 -13.98 4.01 -23.75
N GLY A 338 -14.79 3.46 -22.83
CA GLY A 338 -15.76 2.40 -23.13
C GLY A 338 -15.19 0.98 -23.27
N LYS A 339 -13.89 0.77 -23.08
CA LYS A 339 -13.23 -0.57 -23.13
C LYS A 339 -13.46 -1.41 -21.88
N ASP A 340 -13.99 -0.82 -20.80
CA ASP A 340 -14.36 -1.51 -19.56
C ASP A 340 -15.87 -1.52 -19.38
N SER A 341 -16.49 -2.69 -19.56
CA SER A 341 -17.94 -2.87 -19.44
C SER A 341 -18.49 -2.55 -18.05
N VAL A 342 -17.68 -2.68 -16.99
CA VAL A 342 -18.11 -2.40 -15.61
C VAL A 342 -18.38 -0.90 -15.41
N LEU A 343 -17.69 -0.05 -16.17
CA LEU A 343 -17.79 1.41 -16.09
C LEU A 343 -18.82 2.04 -17.05
N VAL A 344 -19.39 1.23 -17.96
CA VAL A 344 -20.32 1.66 -19.02
C VAL A 344 -21.80 1.62 -18.57
N ASP A 345 -22.06 1.22 -17.32
CA ASP A 345 -23.43 1.05 -16.82
C ASP A 345 -24.30 2.32 -16.90
N SER A 346 -25.52 2.14 -17.41
CA SER A 346 -26.53 3.14 -17.79
C SER A 346 -27.14 3.93 -16.62
N GLY A 347 -26.94 3.48 -15.37
CA GLY A 347 -27.49 4.13 -14.17
C GLY A 347 -26.60 5.22 -13.55
N LYS A 348 -25.35 5.36 -14.00
CA LYS A 348 -24.39 6.32 -13.45
C LYS A 348 -24.28 7.55 -14.33
N THR A 349 -24.62 8.72 -13.80
CA THR A 349 -24.61 9.98 -14.55
C THR A 349 -23.19 10.34 -15.01
N GLN A 350 -22.90 10.17 -16.30
CA GLN A 350 -21.68 10.70 -16.92
C GLN A 350 -21.72 12.22 -16.89
N LEU A 351 -20.77 12.84 -16.19
CA LEU A 351 -20.59 14.28 -16.31
C LEU A 351 -20.09 14.60 -17.73
N PRO A 352 -20.69 15.61 -18.40
CA PRO A 352 -20.24 15.99 -19.74
C PRO A 352 -18.79 16.48 -19.69
N VAL A 353 -17.91 15.75 -20.38
CA VAL A 353 -16.50 16.12 -20.56
C VAL A 353 -16.40 17.06 -21.77
N LYS A 354 -15.67 18.17 -21.63
CA LYS A 354 -15.50 19.14 -22.72
C LYS A 354 -14.95 18.44 -23.98
N PRO A 355 -15.41 18.79 -25.20
CA PRO A 355 -14.95 18.16 -26.44
C PRO A 355 -13.41 18.21 -26.61
N SER A 356 -12.77 19.29 -26.17
CA SER A 356 -11.31 19.44 -26.18
C SER A 356 -10.59 18.41 -25.29
N VAL A 357 -11.21 17.97 -24.21
CA VAL A 357 -10.67 16.93 -23.32
C VAL A 357 -10.96 15.53 -23.87
N MET A 358 -12.09 15.33 -24.56
CA MET A 358 -12.39 14.07 -25.26
C MET A 358 -11.48 13.83 -26.47
N ALA A 359 -11.07 14.91 -27.15
CA ALA A 359 -10.13 14.84 -28.27
C ALA A 359 -8.77 14.26 -27.82
N LYS A 360 -8.29 14.63 -26.64
CA LYS A 360 -7.02 14.15 -26.05
C LYS A 360 -6.97 12.63 -25.82
N ALA A 361 -8.12 11.97 -25.70
CA ALA A 361 -8.19 10.53 -25.49
C ALA A 361 -7.98 9.70 -26.77
N ALA A 362 -7.57 10.30 -27.89
CA ALA A 362 -7.30 9.59 -29.16
C ALA A 362 -6.33 8.41 -28.97
N LEU A 363 -5.21 8.64 -28.28
CA LEU A 363 -4.23 7.59 -27.95
C LEU A 363 -4.86 6.42 -27.17
N LEU A 364 -5.74 6.72 -26.19
CA LEU A 364 -6.41 5.70 -25.40
C LEU A 364 -7.40 4.88 -26.23
N ARG A 365 -8.01 5.45 -27.26
CA ARG A 365 -8.89 4.73 -28.20
C ARG A 365 -8.09 3.83 -29.14
N GLU A 366 -6.98 4.34 -29.68
CA GLU A 366 -6.16 3.69 -30.69
C GLU A 366 -5.27 2.56 -30.14
N THR A 367 -4.88 2.63 -28.86
CA THR A 367 -4.02 1.60 -28.23
C THR A 367 -4.74 0.29 -28.00
N THR A 368 -3.99 -0.81 -28.05
CA THR A 368 -4.53 -2.17 -27.88
C THR A 368 -4.78 -2.52 -26.41
N ALA A 369 -3.98 -1.94 -25.51
CA ALA A 369 -4.17 -2.11 -24.08
C ALA A 369 -3.90 -0.82 -23.31
N ILE A 370 -4.52 -0.68 -22.14
CA ILE A 370 -4.32 0.45 -21.24
C ILE A 370 -3.88 -0.08 -19.88
N HIS A 371 -2.76 0.42 -19.38
CA HIS A 371 -2.25 0.16 -18.04
C HIS A 371 -2.52 1.38 -17.16
N VAL A 372 -3.24 1.20 -16.06
CA VAL A 372 -3.67 2.30 -15.17
C VAL A 372 -3.09 2.08 -13.78
N LEU A 373 -2.17 2.92 -13.34
CA LEU A 373 -1.72 2.93 -11.93
C LEU A 373 -2.62 3.86 -11.12
N ILE A 374 -3.25 3.34 -10.07
CA ILE A 374 -4.07 4.10 -9.12
C ILE A 374 -3.35 4.08 -7.76
N THR A 375 -2.84 5.24 -7.31
CA THR A 375 -2.00 5.32 -6.10
C THR A 375 -2.03 6.71 -5.44
N GLY A 376 -1.35 6.86 -4.30
CA GLY A 376 -1.20 8.12 -3.55
C GLY A 376 -2.13 8.24 -2.34
N SER A 377 -3.26 7.51 -2.33
CA SER A 377 -4.22 7.54 -1.23
C SER A 377 -5.04 6.25 -1.15
N LEU A 378 -5.21 5.75 0.06
CA LEU A 378 -6.12 4.62 0.34
C LEU A 378 -7.57 4.95 -0.01
N HIS A 379 -8.00 6.20 0.16
CA HIS A 379 -9.36 6.62 -0.18
C HIS A 379 -9.58 6.68 -1.69
N LEU A 380 -8.56 7.08 -2.47
CA LEU A 380 -8.61 7.04 -3.93
C LEU A 380 -8.74 5.60 -4.41
N VAL A 381 -7.88 4.71 -3.92
CA VAL A 381 -7.86 3.29 -4.29
C VAL A 381 -9.16 2.60 -3.90
N GLY A 382 -9.62 2.80 -2.66
CA GLY A 382 -10.91 2.26 -2.21
C GLY A 382 -12.10 2.80 -3.01
N GLY A 383 -12.09 4.10 -3.36
CA GLY A 383 -13.11 4.70 -4.21
C GLY A 383 -13.09 4.16 -5.64
N ALA A 384 -11.92 3.87 -6.20
CA ALA A 384 -11.79 3.23 -7.50
C ALA A 384 -12.29 1.78 -7.46
N LEU A 385 -11.93 1.01 -6.42
CA LEU A 385 -12.40 -0.36 -6.24
C LEU A 385 -13.93 -0.46 -6.18
N LYS A 386 -14.62 0.50 -5.56
CA LYS A 386 -16.09 0.53 -5.57
C LYS A 386 -16.70 0.55 -6.98
N HIS A 387 -15.99 1.09 -7.96
CA HIS A 387 -16.45 1.14 -9.35
C HIS A 387 -15.91 0.00 -10.21
N LEU A 388 -14.70 -0.49 -9.92
CA LEU A 388 -14.04 -1.55 -10.69
C LEU A 388 -14.47 -2.95 -10.24
N ASP A 389 -14.71 -3.14 -8.95
CA ASP A 389 -15.17 -4.41 -8.39
C ASP A 389 -16.40 -4.20 -7.49
N PRO A 390 -17.60 -4.11 -8.09
CA PRO A 390 -18.83 -3.93 -7.33
C PRO A 390 -19.15 -5.10 -6.38
N ALA A 391 -18.61 -6.30 -6.62
CA ALA A 391 -18.83 -7.45 -5.76
C ALA A 391 -18.19 -7.25 -4.38
N MET A 392 -17.08 -6.51 -4.32
CA MET A 392 -16.38 -6.14 -3.09
C MET A 392 -17.05 -5.03 -2.28
N SER A 393 -18.08 -4.37 -2.82
CA SER A 393 -18.79 -3.27 -2.15
C SER A 393 -20.03 -3.72 -1.37
N LYS A 394 -20.28 -5.03 -1.26
CA LYS A 394 -21.44 -5.62 -0.58
C LYS A 394 -21.20 -5.95 0.89
#